data_AF-A0A832J4N6-F1
#
_entry.id   AF-A0A832J4N6-F1
#
_cell.length_a   1.000
_cell.length_b   1.000
_cell.length_c   1.000
_cell.angle_alpha   90.00
_cell.angle_beta   90.00
_cell.angle_gamma   90.00
#
_symmetry.space_group_name_H-M   'P 1'
#
loop_
_entity.id
_entity.type
_entity.pdbx_description
1 polymer ?
#
loop_
_entity_poly.entity_id
_entity_poly.type
_entity_poly.pdbx_seq_one_letter_code
_entity_poly.pdbx_strand_id
1 'polypeptide(L)' 'EEPRITLTAPVISGAMSRHIVFRGKAKNKALKKAIKINDPLQAPISAFVKDATVHWMP' A
#
# COMPACT_ATOMS: atom_id res chain seq x y z
N GLU A 1 -12.14 12.71 -17.43
CA GLU A 1 -11.06 12.32 -16.51
C GLU A 1 -10.79 13.47 -15.57
N GLU A 2 -10.57 13.18 -14.30
CA GLU A 2 -10.15 14.20 -13.33
C GLU A 2 -8.62 14.20 -13.24
N PRO A 3 -7.94 15.35 -13.33
CA PRO A 3 -6.50 15.42 -13.20
C PRO A 3 -6.06 14.94 -11.82
N ARG A 4 -5.03 14.08 -11.78
CA ARG A 4 -4.47 13.55 -10.54
C ARG A 4 -3.02 13.97 -10.38
N ILE A 5 -2.66 14.33 -9.16
CA ILE A 5 -1.28 14.47 -8.71
C ILE A 5 -1.05 13.40 -7.65
N THR A 6 0.04 12.64 -7.78
CA THR A 6 0.44 11.60 -6.82
C THR A 6 1.93 11.68 -6.56
N LEU A 7 2.33 11.31 -5.34
CA LEU A 7 3.73 11.04 -5.04
C LEU A 7 4.18 9.77 -5.76
N THR A 8 5.44 9.76 -6.19
CA THR A 8 6.06 8.58 -6.81
C THR A 8 6.52 7.59 -5.73
N ALA A 9 6.73 6.33 -6.13
CA ALA A 9 7.21 5.29 -5.23
C ALA A 9 8.50 5.64 -4.46
N PRO A 10 9.58 6.19 -5.07
CA PRO A 10 10.78 6.56 -4.32
C PRO A 10 10.52 7.67 -3.29
N VAL A 11 9.63 8.62 -3.58
CA VAL A 11 9.28 9.69 -2.64
C VAL A 11 8.58 9.13 -1.40
N ILE A 12 7.62 8.21 -1.59
CA ILE A 12 6.95 7.53 -0.46
C ILE A 12 7.94 6.57 0.26
N SER A 13 8.90 6.02 -0.47
CA SER A 13 9.88 5.09 0.08
C SER A 13 10.84 5.78 1.06
N GLY A 14 11.20 7.03 0.81
CA GLY A 14 12.06 7.85 1.68
C GLY A 14 11.40 8.44 2.92
N ALA A 15 10.13 8.12 3.20
CA ALA A 15 9.45 8.61 4.40
C ALA A 15 10.09 8.04 5.69
N MET A 16 10.25 8.88 6.73
CA MET A 16 10.77 8.45 8.03
C MET A 16 9.92 7.36 8.68
N SER A 17 8.59 7.45 8.50
CA SER A 17 7.61 6.48 8.97
C SER A 17 6.53 6.31 7.91
N ARG A 18 6.11 5.07 7.65
CA ARG A 18 5.03 4.75 6.71
C ARG A 18 3.89 4.04 7.42
N HIS A 19 2.67 4.50 7.20
CA HIS A 19 1.48 3.92 7.82
C HIS A 19 0.46 3.55 6.74
N ILE A 20 0.00 2.31 6.78
CA ILE A 20 -1.06 1.81 5.91
C ILE A 20 -2.31 1.65 6.77
N VAL A 21 -3.38 2.39 6.45
CA VAL A 21 -4.63 2.38 7.21
C VAL A 21 -5.76 1.92 6.30
N PHE A 22 -6.51 0.91 6.74
CA PHE A 22 -7.73 0.49 6.03
C PHE A 22 -8.72 -0.20 6.96
N ARG A 23 -9.97 -0.30 6.50
CA ARG A 23 -11.07 -1.00 7.19
C ARG A 23 -11.64 -2.13 6.34
N GLY A 24 -12.20 -3.13 7.01
CA GLY A 24 -12.98 -4.19 6.37
C GLY A 24 -12.15 -5.37 5.86
N LYS A 25 -12.74 -6.57 5.96
CA LYS A 25 -12.15 -7.84 5.50
C LYS A 25 -11.74 -7.85 4.03
N ALA A 26 -12.47 -7.14 3.16
CA ALA A 26 -12.17 -7.10 1.73
C ALA A 26 -10.78 -6.49 1.45
N LYS A 27 -10.43 -5.40 2.14
CA LYS A 27 -9.13 -4.73 2.00
C LYS A 27 -8.00 -5.53 2.64
N ASN A 28 -8.26 -6.22 3.75
CA ASN A 28 -7.30 -7.16 4.33
C ASN A 28 -6.97 -8.32 3.35
N LYS A 29 -8.00 -8.90 2.71
CA LYS A 29 -7.80 -9.94 1.68
C LYS A 29 -7.00 -9.40 0.49
N ALA A 30 -7.29 -8.18 0.04
CA ALA A 30 -6.56 -7.53 -1.05
C ALA A 30 -5.08 -7.29 -0.69
N LEU A 31 -4.79 -6.82 0.53
CA LEU A 31 -3.41 -6.63 1.00
C LEU A 31 -2.66 -7.97 1.05
N LYS A 32 -3.28 -9.02 1.61
CA LYS A 32 -2.70 -10.37 1.62
C LYS A 32 -2.43 -10.90 0.21
N LYS A 33 -3.30 -10.61 -0.75
CA LYS A 33 -3.08 -10.96 -2.17
C LYS A 33 -1.92 -10.15 -2.77
N ALA A 34 -1.84 -8.85 -2.50
CA ALA A 34 -0.76 -7.99 -2.98
C ALA A 34 0.61 -8.46 -2.49
N ILE A 35 0.72 -8.84 -1.21
CA ILE A 35 1.95 -9.40 -0.64
C ILE A 35 2.38 -10.69 -1.36
N LYS A 36 1.41 -11.54 -1.76
CA LYS A 36 1.70 -12.77 -2.51
C LYS A 36 2.13 -12.51 -3.96
N ILE A 37 1.52 -11.52 -4.61
CA ILE A 37 1.88 -11.13 -5.99
C ILE A 37 3.32 -10.58 -6.03
N ASN A 38 3.68 -9.76 -5.03
CA ASN A 38 5.02 -9.19 -4.88
C ASN A 38 5.56 -8.48 -6.14
N ASP A 39 4.66 -7.89 -6.91
CA ASP A 39 4.96 -7.07 -8.10
C ASP A 39 4.24 -5.72 -7.94
N PRO A 40 4.98 -4.61 -7.74
CA PRO A 40 4.42 -3.26 -7.63
C PRO A 40 3.61 -2.78 -8.84
N LEU A 41 3.87 -3.28 -10.05
CA LEU A 41 3.11 -2.87 -11.24
C LEU A 41 1.73 -3.53 -11.27
N GLN A 42 1.62 -4.75 -10.73
CA GLN A 42 0.35 -5.48 -10.62
C GLN A 42 -0.40 -5.14 -9.32
N ALA A 43 0.32 -4.88 -8.24
CA ALA A 43 -0.22 -4.55 -6.94
C ALA A 43 0.60 -3.43 -6.27
N PRO A 44 0.34 -2.15 -6.58
CA PRO A 44 1.16 -1.02 -6.13
C PRO A 44 1.40 -0.94 -4.63
N ILE A 45 0.45 -1.40 -3.81
CA ILE A 45 0.60 -1.42 -2.36
C ILE A 45 1.76 -2.31 -1.89
N SER A 46 2.12 -3.36 -2.65
CA SER A 46 3.22 -4.28 -2.33
C SER A 46 4.57 -3.59 -2.18
N ALA A 47 4.81 -2.51 -2.94
CA ALA A 47 6.02 -1.69 -2.81
C ALA A 47 6.18 -1.04 -1.43
N PHE A 48 5.08 -0.87 -0.69
CA PHE A 48 5.05 -0.04 0.52
C PHE A 48 4.89 -0.85 1.80
N VAL A 49 4.55 -2.15 1.74
CA VAL A 49 4.19 -2.96 2.92
C VAL A 49 5.39 -3.25 3.84
N LYS A 50 6.56 -3.55 3.27
CA LYS A 50 7.71 -4.12 4.00
C LYS A 50 8.15 -3.28 5.21
N ASP A 51 8.08 -1.95 5.10
CA ASP A 51 8.54 -1.00 6.12
C ASP A 51 7.40 -0.11 6.66
N ALA A 52 6.15 -0.53 6.47
CA ALA A 52 4.99 0.21 6.94
C ALA A 52 4.36 -0.44 8.18
N THR A 53 3.95 0.40 9.14
CA THR A 53 3.01 -0.02 10.18
C THR A 53 1.61 -0.15 9.58
N VAL A 54 0.99 -1.32 9.74
CA VAL A 54 -0.35 -1.60 9.22
C VAL A 54 -1.39 -1.45 10.32
N HIS A 55 -2.31 -0.52 10.15
CA HIS A 55 -3.48 -0.31 10.99
C HIS A 55 -4.71 -0.87 10.29
N TRP A 56 -5.27 -1.95 10.84
CA TRP A 56 -6.47 -2.59 10.29
C TRP A 56 -7.59 -2.67 11.32
N MET A 57 -8.78 -2.23 10.92
CA MET A 57 -10.02 -2.43 11.66
C MET A 57 -10.90 -3.44 10.90
N PRO A 58 -11.33 -4.56 11.54
CA PRO A 58 -12.06 -5.64 10.89
C PRO A 58 -13.30 -5.24 10.08
#